data_AF-A0A661DK66-F1
#
_entry.id   AF-A0A661DK66-F1
#
_cell.length_a   1.000
_cell.length_b   1.000
_cell.length_c   1.000
_cell.angle_alpha   90.00
_cell.angle_beta   90.00
_cell.angle_gamma   90.00
#
_symmetry.space_group_name_H-M   'P 1'
#
loop_
_entity.id
_entity.type
_entity.pdbx_description
1 polymer ?
#
loop_
_entity_poly.entity_id
_entity_poly.type
_entity_poly.pdbx_seq_one_letter_code
_entity_poly.pdbx_strand_id
1 'polypeptide(L)'
;MEQAAGSTQLLLNVNALKGQASKTAYLGAIIAFASIIIATLLVSYFATGSITLSGIVEAQRTNFGLWILDALPLVFTFWGQYAGSIIAYQAGAMILDQTNELRNKTASLEKQAIYSSTHDPLTDFPNRSLFYDRVEQAILSANNQGKTLSVLLFEIENYKEIYGTLGRNNSDLILKQVASRLQGAVKNY
;
A
#
# COMPACT_ATOMS: atom_id res chain seq x y z
N MET A 1 -7.94 14.73 -2.56
CA MET A 1 -7.18 14.93 -3.82
C MET A 1 -6.01 13.94 -3.94
N GLU A 2 -5.24 13.70 -2.87
CA GLU A 2 -4.11 12.76 -2.84
C GLU A 2 -4.49 11.27 -3.08
N GLN A 3 -5.67 10.85 -2.62
CA GLN A 3 -6.20 9.49 -2.81
C GLN A 3 -6.58 9.17 -4.27
N ALA A 4 -7.02 10.17 -5.03
CA ALA A 4 -7.27 10.06 -6.46
C ALA A 4 -5.96 10.00 -7.26
N ALA A 5 -4.92 10.73 -6.81
CA ALA A 5 -3.61 10.71 -7.44
C ALA A 5 -2.91 9.35 -7.27
N GLY A 6 -2.92 8.78 -6.05
CA GLY A 6 -2.30 7.48 -5.77
C GLY A 6 -2.95 6.31 -6.52
N SER A 7 -4.28 6.28 -6.58
CA SER A 7 -5.03 5.27 -7.35
C SER A 7 -4.77 5.41 -8.87
N THR A 8 -4.72 6.63 -9.38
CA THR A 8 -4.37 6.90 -10.80
C THR A 8 -2.96 6.43 -11.12
N GLN A 9 -1.99 6.67 -10.24
CA GLN A 9 -0.60 6.25 -10.44
C GLN A 9 -0.43 4.73 -10.39
N LEU A 10 -1.19 4.05 -9.53
CA LEU A 10 -1.22 2.59 -9.46
C LEU A 10 -1.85 1.98 -10.73
N LEU A 11 -2.93 2.56 -11.24
CA LEU A 11 -3.55 2.17 -12.51
C LEU A 11 -2.58 2.38 -13.69
N LEU A 12 -1.83 3.48 -13.70
CA LEU A 12 -0.79 3.73 -14.70
C LEU A 12 0.33 2.69 -14.62
N ASN A 13 0.77 2.31 -13.42
CA ASN A 13 1.80 1.28 -13.22
C ASN A 13 1.30 -0.11 -13.67
N VAL A 14 0.06 -0.47 -13.37
CA VAL A 14 -0.56 -1.72 -13.84
C VAL A 14 -0.66 -1.73 -15.37
N ASN A 15 -1.05 -0.61 -15.98
CA ASN A 15 -1.12 -0.48 -17.44
C ASN A 15 0.27 -0.54 -18.08
N ALA A 16 1.29 0.04 -17.45
CA ALA A 16 2.68 -0.04 -17.91
C ALA A 16 3.22 -1.48 -17.86
N LEU A 17 2.93 -2.21 -16.77
CA LEU A 17 3.29 -3.63 -16.63
C LEU A 17 2.58 -4.51 -17.69
N LYS A 18 1.28 -4.28 -17.91
CA LYS A 18 0.53 -4.93 -19.01
C LYS A 18 1.15 -4.64 -20.37
N GLY A 19 1.56 -3.38 -20.61
CA GLY A 19 2.23 -2.97 -21.84
C GLY A 19 3.55 -3.70 -22.07
N GLN A 20 4.36 -3.91 -21.03
CA GLN A 20 5.62 -4.67 -21.15
C GLN A 20 5.37 -6.16 -21.42
N ALA A 21 4.46 -6.79 -20.67
CA ALA A 21 4.09 -8.19 -20.88
C ALA A 21 3.50 -8.44 -22.28
N SER A 22 2.76 -7.48 -22.83
CA SER A 22 2.21 -7.58 -24.18
C SER A 22 3.29 -7.46 -25.27
N LYS A 23 4.36 -6.70 -25.04
CA LYS A 23 5.47 -6.59 -26.01
C LYS A 23 6.22 -7.90 -26.17
N THR A 24 6.50 -8.60 -25.07
CA THR A 24 7.17 -9.91 -25.11
C THR A 24 6.28 -10.98 -25.74
N ALA A 25 4.96 -10.95 -25.47
CA ALA A 25 4.00 -11.83 -26.14
C ALA A 25 3.98 -11.62 -27.67
N TYR A 26 4.07 -10.37 -28.14
CA TYR A 26 4.12 -10.07 -29.58
C TYR A 26 5.40 -10.60 -30.25
N LEU A 27 6.55 -10.48 -29.58
CA LEU A 27 7.81 -11.07 -30.07
C LEU A 27 7.71 -12.60 -30.15
N GLY A 28 7.11 -13.25 -29.15
CA GLY A 28 6.86 -14.69 -29.16
C GLY A 28 5.96 -15.10 -30.33
N ALA A 29 4.91 -14.33 -30.61
CA ALA A 29 4.02 -14.56 -31.75
C ALA A 29 4.78 -14.46 -33.09
N ILE A 30 5.62 -13.44 -33.28
CA ILE A 30 6.44 -13.28 -34.50
C ILE A 30 7.34 -14.50 -34.72
N ILE A 31 8.04 -14.94 -33.67
CA ILE A 31 8.93 -16.11 -33.76
C ILE A 31 8.13 -17.37 -34.15
N ALA A 32 6.95 -17.55 -33.56
CA ALA A 32 6.08 -18.69 -33.84
C ALA A 32 5.53 -18.66 -35.29
N PHE A 33 5.15 -17.49 -35.81
CA PHE A 33 4.75 -17.37 -37.22
C PHE A 33 5.93 -17.63 -38.18
N ALA A 34 7.12 -17.14 -37.86
CA ALA A 34 8.31 -17.39 -38.67
C ALA A 34 8.67 -18.89 -38.72
N SER A 35 8.56 -19.60 -37.58
CA SER A 35 8.83 -21.04 -37.54
C SER A 35 7.82 -21.87 -38.32
N ILE A 36 6.54 -21.47 -38.33
CA ILE A 36 5.48 -22.09 -39.15
C ILE A 36 5.74 -21.93 -40.64
N ILE A 37 6.10 -20.72 -41.07
CA ILE A 37 6.41 -20.46 -42.49
C ILE A 37 7.58 -21.36 -42.92
N ILE A 38 8.65 -21.42 -42.11
CA ILE A 38 9.80 -22.28 -42.39
C ILE A 38 9.39 -23.76 -42.45
N ALA A 39 8.58 -24.23 -41.49
CA ALA A 39 8.10 -25.62 -41.46
C ALA A 39 7.27 -25.97 -42.71
N THR A 40 6.34 -25.10 -43.11
CA THR A 40 5.49 -25.30 -44.30
C THR A 40 6.33 -25.35 -45.58
N LEU A 41 7.32 -24.46 -45.71
CA LEU A 41 8.23 -24.43 -46.86
C LEU A 41 9.11 -25.68 -46.92
N LEU A 42 9.61 -26.16 -45.78
CA LEU A 42 10.41 -27.39 -45.71
C LEU A 42 9.59 -28.62 -46.10
N VAL A 43 8.36 -28.76 -45.57
CA VAL A 43 7.49 -29.89 -45.92
C VAL A 43 7.14 -29.86 -47.41
N SER A 44 6.85 -28.68 -47.98
CA SER A 44 6.65 -28.55 -49.43
C SER A 44 7.89 -28.98 -50.21
N TYR A 45 9.09 -28.54 -49.82
CA TYR A 45 10.32 -28.88 -50.52
C TYR A 45 10.60 -30.40 -50.49
N PHE A 46 10.43 -31.06 -49.35
CA PHE A 46 10.62 -32.51 -49.23
C PHE A 46 9.59 -33.31 -50.02
N ALA A 47 8.35 -32.82 -50.15
CA ALA A 47 7.30 -33.50 -50.88
C ALA A 47 7.43 -33.36 -52.41
N THR A 48 7.80 -32.18 -52.91
CA THR A 48 7.77 -31.87 -54.37
C THR A 48 9.14 -31.58 -54.99
N GLY A 49 10.22 -31.57 -54.21
CA GLY A 49 11.60 -31.27 -54.67
C GLY A 49 11.85 -29.81 -55.06
N SER A 50 10.83 -28.96 -54.95
CA SER A 50 10.87 -27.51 -55.23
C SER A 50 9.83 -26.78 -54.39
N ILE A 51 10.09 -25.51 -54.06
CA ILE A 51 9.15 -24.65 -53.34
C ILE A 51 8.22 -23.98 -54.37
N THR A 52 7.03 -24.53 -54.52
CA THR A 52 6.00 -24.01 -55.44
C THR A 52 4.68 -23.84 -54.70
N LEU A 53 3.80 -22.97 -55.21
CA LEU A 53 2.48 -22.77 -54.62
C LEU A 53 1.66 -24.07 -54.59
N SER A 54 1.76 -24.88 -55.64
CA SER A 54 1.17 -26.22 -55.70
C SER A 54 1.74 -27.18 -54.65
N GLY A 55 3.06 -27.13 -54.41
CA GLY A 55 3.71 -27.95 -53.39
C GLY A 55 3.29 -27.59 -51.96
N ILE A 56 3.07 -26.29 -51.68
CA ILE A 56 2.57 -25.82 -50.38
C ILE A 56 1.14 -26.32 -50.15
N VAL A 57 0.27 -26.24 -51.17
CA VAL A 57 -1.11 -26.72 -51.08
C VAL A 57 -1.14 -28.24 -50.85
N GLU A 58 -0.28 -28.99 -51.54
CA GLU A 58 -0.20 -30.44 -51.37
C GLU A 58 0.32 -30.84 -49.98
N ALA A 59 1.34 -30.14 -49.47
CA ALA A 59 1.86 -30.33 -48.11
C ALA A 59 0.76 -30.11 -47.05
N GLN A 60 -0.05 -29.07 -47.21
CA GLN A 60 -1.14 -28.74 -46.29
C GLN A 60 -2.34 -29.71 -46.39
N ARG A 61 -2.58 -30.34 -47.55
CA ARG A 61 -3.64 -31.35 -47.70
C ARG A 61 -3.24 -32.72 -47.13
N THR A 62 -1.97 -33.08 -47.26
CA THR A 62 -1.46 -34.40 -46.88
C THR A 62 -1.06 -34.47 -45.40
N ASN A 63 -0.70 -33.33 -44.79
CA ASN A 63 -0.23 -33.29 -43.41
C ASN A 63 -1.12 -32.41 -42.52
N PHE A 64 -2.14 -33.03 -41.91
CA PHE A 64 -2.99 -32.41 -40.90
C PHE A 64 -2.20 -31.87 -39.69
N GLY A 65 -1.01 -32.43 -39.38
CA GLY A 65 -0.16 -31.94 -38.31
C GLY A 65 0.31 -30.49 -38.53
N LEU A 66 0.39 -30.03 -39.78
CA LEU A 66 0.66 -28.62 -40.09
C LEU A 66 -0.48 -27.72 -39.62
N TRP A 67 -1.74 -28.15 -39.68
CA TRP A 67 -2.86 -27.32 -39.22
C TRP A 67 -2.84 -27.10 -37.72
N ILE A 68 -2.38 -28.10 -36.95
CA ILE A 68 -2.16 -27.94 -35.51
C ILE A 68 -1.06 -26.90 -35.29
N LEU A 69 0.08 -27.04 -35.99
CA LEU A 69 1.21 -26.12 -35.88
C LEU A 69 0.79 -24.68 -36.22
N ASP A 70 0.00 -24.51 -37.27
CA ASP A 70 -0.51 -23.22 -37.76
C ASP A 70 -1.45 -22.55 -36.73
N ALA A 71 -2.19 -23.33 -35.94
CA ALA A 71 -3.09 -22.82 -34.90
C ALA A 71 -2.38 -22.46 -33.58
N LEU A 72 -1.23 -23.07 -33.27
CA LEU A 72 -0.53 -22.90 -31.99
C LEU A 72 -0.18 -21.44 -31.64
N PRO A 73 0.35 -20.58 -32.54
CA PRO A 73 0.68 -19.20 -32.19
C PRO A 73 -0.52 -18.42 -31.70
N LEU A 74 -1.70 -18.65 -32.28
CA LEU A 74 -2.93 -17.97 -31.88
C LEU A 74 -3.36 -18.40 -30.48
N VAL A 75 -3.33 -19.72 -30.20
CA VAL A 75 -3.65 -20.28 -28.89
C VAL A 75 -2.69 -19.75 -27.82
N PHE A 76 -1.38 -19.78 -28.09
CA PHE A 76 -0.38 -19.28 -27.14
C PHE A 76 -0.45 -17.76 -26.95
N THR A 77 -0.75 -16.99 -28.00
CA THR A 77 -0.92 -15.53 -27.89
C THR A 77 -2.14 -15.21 -27.02
N PHE A 78 -3.28 -15.86 -27.28
CA PHE A 78 -4.50 -15.61 -26.53
C PHE A 78 -4.36 -16.06 -25.06
N TRP A 79 -3.81 -17.25 -24.83
CA TRP A 79 -3.56 -17.77 -23.49
C TRP A 79 -2.56 -16.91 -22.72
N GLY A 80 -1.46 -16.50 -23.35
CA GLY A 80 -0.45 -15.63 -22.75
C GLY A 80 -1.00 -14.26 -22.36
N GLN A 81 -1.82 -13.65 -23.22
CA GLN A 81 -2.51 -12.39 -22.93
C GLN A 81 -3.51 -12.53 -21.78
N TYR A 82 -4.29 -13.61 -21.77
CA TYR A 82 -5.24 -13.90 -20.70
C TYR A 82 -4.51 -14.09 -19.35
N ALA A 83 -3.51 -14.97 -19.31
CA ALA A 83 -2.72 -15.24 -18.10
C ALA A 83 -2.01 -13.98 -17.61
N GLY A 84 -1.39 -13.22 -18.52
CA GLY A 84 -0.72 -11.96 -18.19
C GLY A 84 -1.67 -10.91 -17.60
N SER A 85 -2.90 -10.80 -18.13
CA SER A 85 -3.90 -9.87 -17.61
C SER A 85 -4.35 -10.25 -16.19
N ILE A 86 -4.55 -11.54 -15.91
CA ILE A 86 -4.92 -12.03 -14.58
C ILE A 86 -3.80 -11.74 -13.57
N ILE A 87 -2.54 -12.05 -13.91
CA ILE A 87 -1.39 -11.79 -13.04
C ILE A 87 -1.26 -10.29 -12.75
N ALA A 88 -1.40 -9.44 -13.77
CA ALA A 88 -1.31 -7.99 -13.60
C ALA A 88 -2.43 -7.44 -12.69
N TYR A 89 -3.65 -7.98 -12.80
CA TYR A 89 -4.77 -7.59 -11.94
C TYR A 89 -4.53 -8.01 -10.49
N GLN A 90 -4.12 -9.27 -10.26
CA GLN A 90 -3.82 -9.78 -8.92
C GLN A 90 -2.68 -9.01 -8.26
N ALA A 91 -1.59 -8.73 -9.00
CA ALA A 91 -0.48 -7.93 -8.51
C ALA A 91 -0.91 -6.51 -8.15
N GLY A 92 -1.73 -5.87 -9.01
CA GLY A 92 -2.28 -4.54 -8.73
C GLY A 92 -3.13 -4.50 -7.46
N ALA A 93 -3.98 -5.51 -7.24
CA ALA A 93 -4.81 -5.61 -6.05
C ALA A 93 -3.97 -5.81 -4.77
N MET A 94 -2.96 -6.68 -4.81
CA MET A 94 -2.08 -6.93 -3.67
C MET A 94 -1.28 -5.67 -3.28
N ILE A 95 -0.70 -4.97 -4.26
CA ILE A 95 0.06 -3.74 -4.00
C ILE A 95 -0.82 -2.68 -3.36
N LEU A 96 -2.06 -2.52 -3.84
CA LEU A 96 -3.00 -1.55 -3.28
C LEU A 96 -3.34 -1.89 -1.82
N ASP A 97 -3.58 -3.16 -1.53
CA ASP A 97 -3.85 -3.64 -0.16
C ASP A 97 -2.67 -3.36 0.78
N GLN A 98 -1.46 -3.76 0.38
CA GLN A 98 -0.22 -3.49 1.13
C GLN A 98 0.01 -1.99 1.36
N THR A 99 -0.26 -1.16 0.35
CA THR A 99 -0.11 0.30 0.47
C THR A 99 -1.09 0.87 1.49
N ASN A 100 -2.33 0.40 1.51
CA ASN A 100 -3.33 0.83 2.49
C ASN A 100 -2.96 0.39 3.90
N GLU A 101 -2.51 -0.85 4.07
CA GLU A 101 -2.07 -1.37 5.37
C GLU A 101 -0.90 -0.57 5.92
N LEU A 102 0.15 -0.36 5.12
CA LEU A 102 1.31 0.44 5.50
C LEU A 102 0.92 1.86 5.86
N ARG A 103 0.04 2.50 5.07
CA ARG A 103 -0.44 3.85 5.36
C ARG A 103 -1.19 3.91 6.68
N ASN A 104 -2.08 2.96 6.95
CA ASN A 104 -2.81 2.90 8.21
C ASN A 104 -1.86 2.69 9.40
N LYS A 105 -0.85 1.84 9.22
CA LYS A 105 0.18 1.60 10.23
C LYS A 105 0.98 2.87 10.51
N THR A 106 1.44 3.57 9.48
CA THR A 106 2.14 4.85 9.63
C THR A 106 1.27 5.88 10.34
N ALA A 107 -0.01 6.02 9.95
CA ALA A 107 -0.94 6.95 10.61
C ALA A 107 -1.14 6.61 12.10
N SER A 108 -1.21 5.32 12.45
CA SER A 108 -1.34 4.88 13.84
C SER A 108 -0.08 5.16 14.67
N LEU A 109 1.10 4.95 14.08
CA LEU A 109 2.40 5.22 14.71
C LEU A 109 2.62 6.72 14.88
N GLU A 110 2.24 7.53 13.89
CA GLU A 110 2.29 8.99 13.98
C GLU A 110 1.41 9.49 15.11
N LYS A 111 0.15 9.02 15.20
CA LYS A 111 -0.74 9.35 16.31
C LYS A 111 -0.13 8.97 17.66
N GLN A 112 0.48 7.79 17.75
CA GLN A 112 1.13 7.34 18.98
C GLN A 112 2.37 8.17 19.31
N ALA A 113 3.17 8.54 18.31
CA ALA A 113 4.34 9.39 18.49
C ALA A 113 3.94 10.79 18.98
N ILE A 114 2.91 11.39 18.38
CA ILE A 114 2.31 12.65 18.83
C ILE A 114 1.80 12.51 20.26
N TYR A 115 1.08 11.43 20.57
CA TYR A 115 0.57 11.20 21.92
C TYR A 115 1.70 11.13 22.96
N SER A 116 2.72 10.32 22.69
CA SER A 116 3.91 10.18 23.56
C SER A 116 4.74 11.46 23.68
N SER A 117 4.73 12.34 22.67
CA SER A 117 5.43 13.63 22.74
C SER A 117 4.62 14.73 23.42
N THR A 118 3.31 14.53 23.62
CA THR A 118 2.39 15.52 24.19
C THR A 118 1.81 15.14 25.54
N HIS A 119 1.91 13.87 25.96
CA HIS A 119 1.39 13.37 27.22
C HIS A 119 2.51 12.79 28.10
N ASP A 120 2.35 12.91 29.42
CA ASP A 120 3.23 12.28 30.40
C ASP A 120 2.88 10.79 30.54
N PRO A 121 3.82 9.86 30.36
CA PRO A 121 3.52 8.42 30.35
C PRO A 121 3.16 7.85 31.72
N LEU A 122 3.43 8.58 32.81
CA LEU A 122 3.10 8.12 34.16
C LEU A 122 1.63 8.43 34.50
N THR A 123 1.16 9.62 34.15
CA THR A 123 -0.14 10.17 34.56
C THR A 123 -1.17 10.27 33.42
N ASP A 124 -0.75 10.10 32.16
CA ASP A 124 -1.57 10.27 30.96
C ASP A 124 -2.10 11.72 30.77
N PHE A 125 -1.56 12.67 31.53
CA PHE A 125 -1.91 14.08 31.43
C PHE A 125 -1.11 14.79 30.35
N PRO A 126 -1.63 15.92 29.80
CA PRO A 126 -0.84 16.80 28.96
C PRO A 126 0.49 17.14 29.64
N ASN A 127 1.58 16.90 28.92
CA ASN A 127 2.88 17.28 29.41
C ASN A 127 3.05 18.81 29.39
N ARG A 128 4.17 19.29 29.93
CA ARG A 128 4.43 20.73 30.02
C ARG A 128 4.37 21.45 28.67
N SER A 129 4.82 20.81 27.58
CA SER A 129 4.78 21.38 26.24
C SER A 129 3.35 21.57 25.76
N LEU A 130 2.52 20.52 25.86
CA LEU A 130 1.11 20.59 25.47
C LEU A 130 0.33 21.57 26.37
N PHE A 131 0.62 21.62 27.67
CA PHE A 131 0.00 22.58 28.57
C PHE A 131 0.23 24.03 28.12
N TYR A 132 1.48 24.41 27.79
CA TYR A 132 1.77 25.77 27.33
C TYR A 132 1.06 26.11 26.02
N ASP A 133 1.08 25.20 25.03
CA ASP A 133 0.36 25.39 23.76
C ASP A 133 -1.14 25.63 24.00
N ARG A 134 -1.76 24.86 24.91
CA ARG A 134 -3.17 25.03 25.25
C ARG A 134 -3.47 26.33 25.98
N VAL A 135 -2.60 26.76 26.89
CA VAL A 135 -2.75 28.04 27.59
C VAL A 135 -2.61 29.20 26.60
N GLU A 136 -1.65 29.15 25.69
CA GLU A 136 -1.48 30.18 24.65
C GLU A 136 -2.73 30.29 23.74
N GLN A 137 -3.24 29.14 23.26
CA GLN A 137 -4.48 29.09 22.49
C GLN A 137 -5.68 29.65 23.30
N ALA A 138 -5.75 29.33 24.59
CA ALA A 138 -6.83 29.79 25.46
C ALA A 138 -6.77 31.31 25.69
N ILE A 139 -5.58 31.90 25.84
CA ILE A 139 -5.38 33.35 25.96
C ILE A 139 -5.87 34.06 24.70
N LEU A 140 -5.45 33.59 23.52
CA LEU A 140 -5.89 34.17 22.24
C LEU A 140 -7.41 34.10 22.08
N SER A 141 -8.00 32.95 22.40
CA SER A 141 -9.45 32.74 22.34
C SER A 141 -10.21 33.65 23.31
N ALA A 142 -9.73 33.79 24.55
CA ALA A 142 -10.32 34.63 25.58
C ALA A 142 -10.30 36.12 25.18
N ASN A 143 -9.17 36.60 24.67
CA ASN A 143 -9.05 37.98 24.16
C ASN A 143 -10.02 38.27 23.01
N ASN A 144 -10.12 37.35 22.05
CA ASN A 144 -11.01 37.51 20.90
C ASN A 144 -12.50 37.48 21.27
N GLN A 145 -12.87 36.77 22.35
CA GLN A 145 -14.26 36.60 22.79
C GLN A 145 -14.63 37.52 23.96
N GLY A 146 -13.72 38.36 24.46
CA GLY A 146 -13.94 39.17 25.66
C GLY A 146 -14.19 38.33 26.93
N LYS A 147 -13.66 37.10 26.98
CA LYS A 147 -13.79 36.19 28.12
C LYS A 147 -12.55 36.26 29.02
N THR A 148 -12.70 35.85 30.27
CA THR A 148 -11.60 35.72 31.22
C THR A 148 -11.10 34.27 31.26
N LEU A 149 -9.78 34.08 31.20
CA LEU A 149 -9.12 32.81 31.45
C LEU A 149 -8.59 32.77 32.89
N SER A 150 -8.74 31.64 33.57
CA SER A 150 -8.10 31.38 34.87
C SER A 150 -7.34 30.06 34.82
N VAL A 151 -6.16 30.03 35.44
CA VAL A 151 -5.29 28.84 35.51
C VAL A 151 -5.09 28.51 36.99
N LEU A 152 -5.40 27.27 37.37
CA LEU A 152 -5.16 26.74 38.70
C LEU A 152 -3.89 25.89 38.70
N LEU A 153 -2.97 26.20 39.60
CA LEU A 153 -1.76 25.43 39.87
C LEU A 153 -1.85 24.89 41.30
N PHE A 154 -1.55 23.62 41.47
CA PHE A 154 -1.47 22.98 42.78
C PHE A 154 -0.31 21.98 42.79
N GLU A 155 0.22 21.70 43.98
CA GLU A 155 1.28 20.74 44.20
C GLU A 155 0.89 19.74 45.30
N ILE A 156 1.50 18.55 45.27
CA ILE A 156 1.29 17.54 46.30
C ILE A 156 2.29 17.81 47.43
N GLU A 157 1.78 18.18 48.59
CA GLU A 157 2.58 18.41 49.79
C GLU A 157 3.33 17.12 50.20
N ASN A 158 4.57 17.27 50.66
CA ASN A 158 5.42 16.16 51.15
C ASN A 158 5.70 15.02 50.15
N TYR A 159 5.50 15.24 48.84
CA TYR A 159 5.76 14.21 47.81
C TYR A 159 7.22 13.68 47.84
N LYS A 160 8.20 14.54 48.14
CA LYS A 160 9.62 14.13 48.24
C LYS A 160 9.87 13.13 49.37
N GLU A 161 9.18 13.27 50.50
CA GLU A 161 9.28 12.36 51.63
C GLU A 161 8.65 11.01 51.27
N ILE A 162 7.47 11.03 50.66
CA ILE A 162 6.81 9.83 50.12
C ILE A 162 7.73 9.08 49.15
N TYR A 163 8.36 9.79 48.21
CA TYR A 163 9.32 9.21 47.27
C TYR A 163 10.53 8.60 48.00
N GLY A 164 11.07 9.30 49.01
CA GLY A 164 12.21 8.84 49.81
C GLY A 164 11.90 7.60 50.66
N THR A 165 10.71 7.50 51.23
CA THR A 165 10.31 6.39 52.12
C THR A 165 9.78 5.18 51.36
N LEU A 166 8.93 5.38 50.34
CA LEU A 166 8.23 4.30 49.64
C LEU A 166 8.91 3.88 48.34
N GLY A 167 9.88 4.65 47.85
CA GLY A 167 10.55 4.43 46.59
C GLY A 167 9.68 4.77 45.37
N ARG A 168 10.30 4.69 44.19
CA ARG A 168 9.72 5.12 42.91
C ARG A 168 8.40 4.42 42.56
N ASN A 169 8.36 3.10 42.63
CA ASN A 169 7.18 2.36 42.16
C ASN A 169 5.92 2.70 42.96
N ASN A 170 6.03 2.87 44.28
CA ASN A 170 4.89 3.20 45.14
C ASN A 170 4.46 4.67 45.01
N SER A 171 5.43 5.59 44.87
CA SER A 171 5.13 7.00 44.61
C SER A 171 4.48 7.22 43.23
N ASP A 172 4.90 6.47 42.22
CA ASP A 172 4.27 6.45 40.89
C ASP A 172 2.79 6.01 40.96
N LEU A 173 2.44 5.04 41.82
CA LEU A 173 1.05 4.63 42.03
C LEU A 173 0.20 5.73 42.67
N ILE A 174 0.78 6.48 43.61
CA ILE A 174 0.10 7.62 44.24
C ILE A 174 -0.17 8.70 43.18
N LEU A 175 0.81 9.03 42.33
CA LEU A 175 0.62 10.00 41.25
C LEU A 175 -0.47 9.56 40.26
N LYS A 176 -0.50 8.29 39.86
CA LYS A 176 -1.58 7.73 39.02
C LYS A 176 -2.95 7.86 39.66
N GLN A 177 -3.06 7.60 40.97
CA GLN A 177 -4.31 7.70 41.70
C GLN A 177 -4.79 9.15 41.82
N VAL A 178 -3.88 10.10 42.02
CA VAL A 178 -4.18 11.54 42.04
C VAL A 178 -4.64 11.99 40.65
N ALA A 179 -3.94 11.61 39.59
CA ALA A 179 -4.32 11.92 38.21
C ALA A 179 -5.73 11.41 37.89
N SER A 180 -6.04 10.15 38.22
CA SER A 180 -7.37 9.57 38.03
C SER A 180 -8.47 10.35 38.76
N ARG A 181 -8.24 10.75 40.02
CA ARG A 181 -9.22 11.53 40.81
C ARG A 181 -9.45 12.93 40.23
N LEU A 182 -8.39 13.60 39.80
CA LEU A 182 -8.46 14.92 39.19
C LEU A 182 -9.24 14.89 37.87
N GLN A 183 -8.98 13.88 37.03
CA GLN A 183 -9.71 13.73 35.77
C GLN A 183 -11.21 13.52 36.01
N GLY A 184 -11.57 12.75 37.05
CA GLY A 184 -12.95 12.59 37.49
C GLY A 184 -13.58 13.89 38.01
N ALA A 185 -12.82 14.72 38.74
CA ALA A 185 -13.32 15.99 39.25
C ALA A 185 -13.57 17.03 38.15
N VAL A 186 -12.67 17.11 37.16
CA VAL A 186 -12.76 18.11 36.07
C VAL A 186 -13.80 17.75 35.02
N LYS A 187 -14.01 16.46 34.74
CA LYS A 187 -14.99 16.01 33.72
C LYS A 187 -16.46 16.24 34.13
N ASN A 188 -16.71 16.54 35.42
CA ASN A 188 -18.03 16.79 35.99
C ASN A 188 -18.39 18.29 36.10
N TYR A 189 -17.61 19.17 35.46
CA TYR A 189 -17.83 20.62 35.35
C TYR A 189 -18.00 21.03 33.89
#